data_AF-A0A2C9KYP7-F1
#
_entry.id   AF-A0A2C9KYP7-F1
#
_cell.length_a   1.000
_cell.length_b   1.000
_cell.length_c   1.000
_cell.angle_alpha   90.00
_cell.angle_beta   90.00
_cell.angle_gamma   90.00
#
_symmetry.space_group_name_H-M   'P 1'
#
loop_
_entity.id
_entity.type
_entity.pdbx_description
1 polymer ?
#
loop_
_entity_poly.entity_id
_entity_poly.type
_entity_poly.pdbx_seq_one_letter_code
_entity_poly.pdbx_strand_id
1 'polypeptide(L)'
;MAVMKVWKILPEGLYVDAVVASARRELSWEVDYIREAECCKRFRNLLKDDPFLYVPEVVDELSDKFVLTTELIEGFPVDQCFDLDQEIRNKIANAILKLCLTELFEWRFMQTDPNWSNFFYSPQNDKV
;
A
#
# COMPACT_ATOMS: atom_id res chain seq x y z
N MET A 1 15.65 -30.73 13.28
CA MET A 1 15.46 -31.15 11.87
C MET A 1 14.45 -32.30 11.78
N ALA A 2 13.15 -31.99 11.74
CA ALA A 2 12.08 -32.88 11.27
C ALA A 2 10.73 -32.29 11.68
N VAL A 3 10.15 -31.37 10.86
CA VAL A 3 8.71 -31.25 10.50
C VAL A 3 8.60 -30.22 9.36
N MET A 4 9.35 -30.39 8.26
CA MET A 4 9.16 -29.55 7.05
C MET A 4 9.06 -30.40 5.78
N LYS A 5 8.60 -31.65 5.93
CA LYS A 5 8.47 -32.59 4.80
C LYS A 5 7.01 -32.82 4.37
N VAL A 6 6.08 -31.94 4.75
CA VAL A 6 4.63 -32.18 4.52
C VAL A 6 4.02 -31.29 3.45
N TRP A 7 4.69 -30.26 2.94
CA TRP A 7 4.04 -29.39 1.97
C TRP A 7 4.98 -29.02 0.82
N LYS A 8 4.71 -29.59 -0.36
CA LYS A 8 5.09 -29.04 -1.67
C LYS A 8 4.39 -27.69 -1.93
N ILE A 9 4.37 -26.78 -0.94
CA ILE A 9 3.78 -25.43 -1.05
C ILE A 9 4.79 -24.43 -1.60
N LEU A 10 6.09 -24.71 -1.48
CA LEU A 10 7.13 -23.77 -1.90
C LEU A 10 7.70 -24.15 -3.27
N PRO A 11 7.72 -23.23 -4.26
CA PRO A 11 8.29 -23.46 -5.58
C PRO A 11 9.74 -23.94 -5.52
N GLU A 12 10.15 -24.74 -6.51
CA GLU A 12 11.56 -25.13 -6.65
C GLU A 12 12.44 -23.88 -6.82
N GLY A 13 13.44 -23.71 -5.96
CA GLY A 13 14.32 -22.54 -5.92
C GLY A 13 14.09 -21.57 -4.75
N LEU A 14 13.07 -21.79 -3.92
CA LEU A 14 12.84 -20.98 -2.71
C LEU A 14 13.76 -21.45 -1.57
N TYR A 15 14.81 -20.67 -1.28
CA TYR A 15 15.68 -20.90 -0.13
C TYR A 15 14.94 -20.48 1.16
N VAL A 16 14.50 -21.47 1.94
CA VAL A 16 13.71 -21.27 3.17
C VAL A 16 14.34 -20.24 4.11
N ASP A 17 15.66 -20.26 4.28
CA ASP A 17 16.35 -19.31 5.17
C ASP A 17 16.26 -17.86 4.69
N ALA A 18 16.29 -17.61 3.38
CA ALA A 18 16.15 -16.27 2.82
C ALA A 18 14.72 -15.75 2.99
N VAL A 19 13.73 -16.64 2.82
CA VAL A 19 12.29 -16.32 2.97
C VAL A 19 11.96 -16.01 4.43
N VAL A 20 12.51 -16.78 5.37
CA VAL A 20 12.34 -16.52 6.81
C VAL A 20 12.98 -15.18 7.20
N ALA A 21 14.14 -14.85 6.62
CA ALA A 21 14.81 -13.58 6.89
C ALA A 21 14.04 -12.36 6.33
N SER A 22 13.47 -12.45 5.12
CA SER A 22 12.64 -11.38 4.55
C SER A 22 11.34 -11.21 5.32
N ALA A 23 10.63 -12.31 5.60
CA ALA A 23 9.38 -12.28 6.34
C ALA A 23 9.56 -11.68 7.75
N ARG A 24 10.64 -12.00 8.46
CA ARG A 24 10.92 -11.40 9.78
C ARG A 24 11.11 -9.89 9.70
N ARG A 25 11.75 -9.40 8.62
CA ARG A 25 11.97 -7.97 8.41
C ARG A 25 10.66 -7.26 8.07
N GLU A 26 9.88 -7.83 7.16
CA GLU A 26 8.56 -7.31 6.77
C GLU A 26 7.62 -7.23 7.97
N LEU A 27 7.49 -8.31 8.75
CA LEU A 27 6.69 -8.32 9.98
C LEU A 27 7.16 -7.30 11.02
N SER A 28 8.47 -7.05 11.12
CA SER A 28 8.99 -6.02 12.04
C SER A 28 8.67 -4.60 11.55
N TRP A 29 8.48 -4.43 10.24
CA TRP A 29 8.11 -3.16 9.64
C TRP A 29 6.60 -2.92 9.68
N GLU A 30 5.78 -3.97 9.57
CA GLU A 30 4.32 -3.90 9.71
C GLU A 30 3.84 -3.50 11.11
N VAL A 31 4.70 -3.62 12.13
CA VAL A 31 4.37 -3.23 13.53
C VAL A 31 4.89 -1.85 13.92
N ASP A 32 5.57 -1.13 13.01
CA ASP A 32 6.13 0.20 13.28
C ASP A 32 5.24 1.31 12.70
N TYR A 33 4.15 1.60 13.40
CA TYR A 33 3.18 2.62 12.97
C TYR A 33 3.69 4.05 13.06
N ILE A 34 4.75 4.32 13.84
CA ILE A 34 5.41 5.64 13.82
C ILE A 34 6.11 5.83 12.49
N ARG A 35 6.83 4.80 12.01
CA ARG A 35 7.44 4.85 10.69
C ARG A 35 6.38 4.95 9.60
N GLU A 36 5.28 4.22 9.72
CA GLU A 36 4.18 4.28 8.75
C GLU A 36 3.55 5.69 8.68
N ALA A 37 3.27 6.31 9.84
CA ALA A 37 2.78 7.68 9.92
C ALA A 37 3.67 8.68 9.17
N GLU A 38 4.99 8.61 9.38
CA GLU A 38 5.96 9.48 8.71
C GLU A 38 6.04 9.21 7.20
N CYS A 39 5.90 7.94 6.78
CA CYS A 39 5.77 7.58 5.37
C CYS A 39 4.49 8.19 4.75
N CYS A 40 3.33 8.09 5.42
CA CYS A 40 2.07 8.69 4.97
C CYS A 40 2.18 10.20 4.81
N LYS A 41 2.75 10.91 5.80
CA LYS A 41 2.98 12.36 5.72
C LYS A 41 3.89 12.73 4.55
N ARG A 42 4.93 11.93 4.29
CA ARG A 42 5.82 12.14 3.14
C ARG A 42 5.08 11.93 1.82
N PHE A 43 4.29 10.87 1.69
CA PHE A 43 3.48 10.62 0.50
C PHE A 43 2.44 11.72 0.26
N ARG A 44 1.76 12.20 1.30
CA ARG A 44 0.84 13.36 1.22
C ARG A 44 1.54 14.60 0.64
N ASN A 45 2.78 14.86 1.05
CA ASN A 45 3.57 15.96 0.50
C ASN A 45 4.00 15.75 -0.95
N LEU A 46 4.33 14.51 -1.34
CA LEU A 46 4.70 14.17 -2.72
C LEU A 46 3.51 14.23 -3.69
N LEU A 47 2.30 13.88 -3.20
CA LEU A 47 1.06 13.83 -3.98
C LEU A 47 0.17 15.07 -3.81
N LYS A 48 0.64 16.11 -3.11
CA LYS A 48 -0.17 17.31 -2.79
C LYS A 48 -0.79 18.00 -4.01
N ASP A 49 -0.13 17.91 -5.17
CA ASP A 49 -0.53 18.56 -6.42
C ASP A 49 -1.17 17.55 -7.42
N ASP A 50 -1.34 16.28 -7.02
CA ASP A 50 -1.98 15.28 -7.88
C ASP A 50 -3.51 15.48 -7.89
N PRO A 51 -4.14 15.59 -9.08
CA PRO A 51 -5.57 15.84 -9.16
C PRO A 51 -6.43 14.61 -8.85
N PHE A 52 -5.86 13.40 -8.88
CA PHE A 52 -6.59 12.14 -8.80
C PHE A 52 -6.21 11.31 -7.58
N LEU A 53 -4.93 11.27 -7.21
CA LEU A 53 -4.44 10.54 -6.05
C LEU A 53 -4.51 11.41 -4.80
N TYR A 54 -5.01 10.84 -3.70
CA TYR A 54 -5.12 11.51 -2.42
C TYR A 54 -4.57 10.65 -1.29
N VAL A 55 -3.82 11.28 -0.38
CA VAL A 55 -3.32 10.62 0.83
C VAL A 55 -3.95 11.32 2.03
N PRO A 56 -4.70 10.62 2.90
CA PRO A 56 -5.36 11.22 4.05
C PRO A 56 -4.36 11.81 5.05
N GLU A 57 -4.83 12.78 5.83
CA GLU A 57 -4.00 13.38 6.88
C GLU A 57 -3.81 12.42 8.04
N VAL A 58 -2.59 12.33 8.59
CA VAL A 58 -2.35 11.60 9.84
C VAL A 58 -2.75 12.49 11.01
N VAL A 59 -3.57 11.97 11.92
CA VAL A 59 -3.98 12.66 13.15
C VAL A 59 -2.99 12.30 14.25
N ASP A 60 -1.98 13.13 14.44
CA ASP A 60 -0.86 12.87 15.37
C ASP A 60 -1.34 12.71 16.83
N GLU A 61 -2.38 13.43 17.24
CA GLU A 61 -2.93 13.36 18.60
C GLU A 61 -3.61 12.02 18.90
N LEU A 62 -4.00 11.27 17.86
CA LEU A 62 -4.67 9.96 17.94
C LEU A 62 -3.78 8.83 17.42
N SER A 63 -2.51 9.10 17.13
CA SER A 63 -1.55 8.11 16.63
C SER A 63 -0.45 7.85 17.65
N ASP A 64 -0.08 6.60 17.83
CA ASP A 64 1.02 6.18 18.67
C ASP A 64 1.77 4.96 18.06
N LYS A 65 2.60 4.29 18.85
CA LYS A 65 3.38 3.13 18.39
C LYS A 65 2.55 1.89 18.05
N PHE A 66 1.26 1.86 18.40
CA PHE A 66 0.36 0.72 18.23
C PHE A 66 -0.96 1.09 17.54
N VAL A 67 -1.22 2.37 17.31
CA VAL A 67 -2.40 2.88 16.62
C VAL A 67 -1.98 3.93 15.60
N LEU A 68 -2.40 3.79 14.35
CA LEU A 68 -2.30 4.82 13.32
C LEU A 68 -3.70 5.36 13.02
N THR A 69 -3.90 6.66 13.18
CA THR A 69 -5.18 7.31 12.88
C THR A 69 -5.02 8.31 11.73
N THR A 70 -5.89 8.21 10.73
CA THR A 70 -5.94 9.14 9.60
C THR A 70 -7.31 9.79 9.45
N GLU A 71 -7.40 10.83 8.62
CA GLU A 71 -8.66 11.30 8.06
C GLU A 71 -9.47 10.14 7.47
N LEU A 72 -10.78 10.17 7.68
CA LEU A 72 -11.69 9.20 7.09
C LEU A 72 -11.86 9.49 5.60
N ILE A 73 -11.57 8.49 4.77
CA ILE A 73 -11.86 8.51 3.34
C ILE A 73 -13.08 7.63 3.05
N GLU A 74 -13.99 8.13 2.23
CA GLU A 74 -15.16 7.39 1.76
C GLU A 74 -14.91 6.91 0.33
N GLY A 75 -15.08 5.61 0.11
CA GLY A 75 -14.90 5.01 -1.20
C GLY A 75 -15.02 3.50 -1.16
N PHE A 76 -14.81 2.90 -2.31
CA PHE A 76 -14.75 1.45 -2.47
C PHE A 76 -13.30 1.03 -2.68
N PRO A 77 -12.86 -0.06 -2.03
CA PRO A 77 -11.59 -0.68 -2.33
C PRO A 77 -11.41 -0.90 -3.84
N VAL A 78 -10.21 -0.62 -4.36
CA VAL A 78 -9.92 -0.75 -5.80
C VAL A 78 -10.10 -2.21 -6.28
N ASP A 79 -9.91 -3.19 -5.40
CA ASP A 79 -10.20 -4.61 -5.66
C ASP A 79 -11.70 -4.95 -5.75
N GLN A 80 -12.60 -3.97 -5.58
CA GLN A 80 -14.04 -4.11 -5.78
C GLN A 80 -14.54 -3.26 -6.97
N CYS A 81 -13.63 -2.54 -7.65
CA CYS A 81 -13.97 -1.64 -8.75
C CYS A 81 -14.10 -2.36 -10.11
N PHE A 82 -14.19 -3.69 -10.14
CA PHE A 82 -14.23 -4.46 -11.38
C PHE A 82 -15.49 -4.24 -12.20
N ASP A 83 -16.61 -3.89 -11.58
CA ASP A 83 -17.89 -3.67 -12.27
C ASP A 83 -18.11 -2.20 -12.68
N LEU A 84 -17.14 -1.31 -12.42
CA LEU A 84 -17.20 0.09 -12.87
C LEU A 84 -17.02 0.21 -14.39
N ASP A 85 -17.45 1.35 -14.93
CA ASP A 85 -17.26 1.68 -16.34
C ASP A 85 -15.80 1.53 -16.77
N GLN A 86 -15.60 1.03 -17.99
CA GLN A 86 -14.26 0.79 -18.54
C GLN A 86 -13.36 2.02 -18.48
N GLU A 87 -13.92 3.20 -18.71
CA GLU A 87 -13.19 4.47 -18.66
C GLU A 87 -12.65 4.75 -17.25
N ILE A 88 -13.46 4.52 -16.21
CA ILE A 88 -13.04 4.69 -14.81
C ILE A 88 -11.97 3.66 -14.45
N ARG A 89 -12.16 2.39 -14.83
CA ARG A 89 -11.16 1.33 -14.59
C ARG A 89 -9.82 1.66 -15.27
N ASN A 90 -9.85 2.18 -16.50
CA ASN A 90 -8.65 2.63 -17.20
C ASN A 90 -7.98 3.81 -16.48
N LYS A 91 -8.77 4.75 -15.96
CA LYS A 91 -8.26 5.90 -15.22
C LYS A 91 -7.52 5.47 -13.95
N ILE A 92 -8.14 4.58 -13.16
CA ILE A 92 -7.55 4.01 -11.93
C ILE A 92 -6.25 3.25 -12.28
N ALA A 93 -6.29 2.34 -13.25
CA ALA A 93 -5.12 1.55 -13.64
C ALA A 93 -3.95 2.41 -14.15
N ASN A 94 -4.24 3.44 -14.96
CA ASN A 94 -3.22 4.38 -15.44
C ASN A 94 -2.61 5.18 -14.30
N ALA A 95 -3.42 5.65 -13.34
CA ALA A 95 -2.92 6.39 -12.18
C ALA A 95 -1.99 5.53 -11.31
N ILE A 96 -2.39 4.30 -11.01
CA ILE A 96 -1.60 3.35 -10.21
C ILE A 96 -0.28 3.00 -10.92
N LEU A 97 -0.31 2.74 -12.23
CA LEU A 97 0.91 2.45 -12.98
C LEU A 97 1.86 3.65 -13.00
N LYS A 98 1.31 4.85 -13.22
CA LYS A 98 2.10 6.09 -13.18
C LYS A 98 2.72 6.29 -11.79
N LEU A 99 1.94 6.11 -10.72
CA LEU A 99 2.42 6.19 -9.34
C LEU A 99 3.61 5.25 -9.12
N CYS A 100 3.47 3.97 -9.48
CA CYS A 100 4.53 2.96 -9.32
C CYS A 100 5.83 3.35 -10.05
N LEU A 101 5.72 3.86 -11.28
CA LEU A 101 6.89 4.33 -12.03
C LEU A 101 7.54 5.55 -11.38
N THR A 102 6.73 6.51 -10.91
CA THR A 102 7.21 7.72 -10.23
C THR A 102 7.88 7.37 -8.88
N GLU A 103 7.30 6.47 -8.09
CA GLU A 103 7.87 5.96 -6.85
C GLU A 103 9.27 5.36 -7.05
N LEU A 104 9.43 4.54 -8.09
CA LEU A 104 10.67 3.85 -8.43
C LEU A 104 11.74 4.79 -8.99
N PHE A 105 11.39 5.58 -10.01
CA PHE A 105 12.37 6.29 -10.83
C PHE A 105 12.58 7.74 -10.42
N GLU A 106 11.57 8.40 -9.86
CA GLU A 106 11.67 9.81 -9.46
C GLU A 106 11.92 9.95 -7.96
N TRP A 107 11.06 9.38 -7.13
CA TRP A 107 11.12 9.59 -5.68
C TRP A 107 12.10 8.66 -4.98
N ARG A 108 12.38 7.50 -5.59
CA ARG A 108 13.16 6.41 -4.98
C ARG A 108 12.61 6.07 -3.58
N PHE A 109 11.30 6.15 -3.47
CA PHE A 109 10.53 5.97 -2.26
C PHE A 109 9.22 5.33 -2.69
N MET A 110 9.08 4.05 -2.40
CA MET A 110 8.02 3.21 -2.91
C MET A 110 7.36 2.47 -1.75
N GLN A 111 6.03 2.45 -1.75
CA GLN A 111 5.30 1.54 -0.91
C GLN A 111 5.46 0.12 -1.47
N THR A 112 6.11 -0.76 -0.71
CA THR A 112 6.39 -2.13 -1.17
C THR A 112 5.20 -3.06 -0.97
N ASP A 113 4.18 -2.61 -0.23
CA ASP A 113 2.99 -3.39 0.11
C ASP A 113 1.93 -3.31 -1.00
N PRO A 114 1.61 -4.42 -1.68
CA PRO A 114 0.68 -4.45 -2.81
C PRO A 114 -0.78 -4.60 -2.35
N ASN A 115 -1.14 -4.15 -1.15
CA ASN A 115 -2.49 -4.36 -0.64
C ASN A 115 -3.47 -3.37 -1.29
N TRP A 116 -4.07 -3.78 -2.41
CA TRP A 116 -5.06 -3.00 -3.15
C TRP A 116 -6.32 -2.67 -2.36
N SER A 117 -6.59 -3.37 -1.25
CA SER A 117 -7.71 -3.05 -0.36
C SER A 117 -7.51 -1.75 0.43
N ASN A 118 -6.27 -1.23 0.47
CA ASN A 118 -5.96 0.06 1.11
C ASN A 118 -6.10 1.26 0.16
N PHE A 119 -6.36 1.03 -1.13
CA PHE A 119 -6.64 2.08 -2.11
C PHE A 119 -8.14 2.19 -2.28
N PHE A 120 -8.69 3.39 -2.10
CA PHE A 120 -10.13 3.62 -2.10
C PHE A 120 -10.52 4.56 -3.23
N TYR A 121 -11.27 4.05 -4.20
CA TYR A 121 -11.87 4.91 -5.20
C TYR A 121 -13.15 5.55 -4.66
N SER A 122 -13.22 6.88 -4.67
CA SER A 122 -14.38 7.67 -4.27
C SER A 122 -15.12 8.21 -5.50
N PRO A 123 -16.29 7.66 -5.88
CA PRO A 123 -17.05 8.14 -7.04
C PRO A 123 -17.56 9.58 -6.88
N GLN A 124 -17.76 10.04 -5.64
CA GLN A 124 -18.26 11.39 -5.33
C GLN A 124 -17.19 12.45 -5.60
N ASN A 125 -15.94 12.14 -5.29
CA ASN A 125 -14.82 13.06 -5.42
C ASN A 125 -13.98 12.80 -6.68
N ASP A 126 -14.21 11.69 -7.38
CA ASP A 126 -13.43 11.19 -8.53
C ASP A 126 -11.93 11.13 -8.20
N LYS A 127 -11.61 10.51 -7.05
CA LYS A 127 -10.26 10.35 -6.49
C LYS A 127 -10.00 8.92 -6.04
N VAL A 128 -8.72 8.54 -5.99
CA VAL A 128 -8.19 7.27 -5.46
C VAL A 128 -7.24 7.55 -4.29
#